data_AF-A0A077QEG4-F1
#
_entry.id   AF-A0A077QEG4-F1
#
_cell.length_a   1.000
_cell.length_b   1.000
_cell.length_c   1.000
_cell.angle_alpha   90.00
_cell.angle_beta   90.00
_cell.angle_gamma   90.00
#
_symmetry.space_group_name_H-M   'P 1'
#
loop_
_entity.id
_entity.type
_entity.pdbx_description
1 polymer ?
#
loop_
_entity_poly.entity_id
_entity_poly.type
_entity_poly.pdbx_seq_one_letter_code
_entity_poly.pdbx_strand_id
1 'polypeptide(L)'
;MAKSDALTTNVRHLMKKYGIYSVTQLATHLKINQPTLHRMLTGEVEDPKYSTVKTIAEFFNVSVTDLMEGDLQASVDADDSTPIMHNDEVSKVKFLEFPSELKSSVINAYKEIVIREAQLFPDTSGTAHQTARLENLAESLVKGFSKLIGS
;
A
#
# COMPACT_ATOMS: atom_id res chain seq x y z
N MET A 1 11.29 19.09 25.71
CA MET A 1 10.31 19.18 24.62
C MET A 1 8.98 18.73 25.16
N ALA A 2 7.94 19.55 25.06
CA ALA A 2 6.60 19.18 25.54
C ALA A 2 6.02 18.09 24.63
N LYS A 3 5.34 17.09 25.20
CA LYS A 3 4.78 15.94 24.47
C LYS A 3 3.78 16.36 23.36
N SER A 4 3.12 17.51 23.56
CA SER A 4 2.21 18.14 22.60
C SER A 4 2.90 18.63 21.31
N ASP A 5 4.17 19.03 21.38
CA ASP A 5 4.92 19.50 20.21
C ASP A 5 5.29 18.36 19.26
N ALA A 6 5.65 17.18 19.80
CA ALA A 6 5.99 16.01 19.00
C ALA A 6 4.78 15.53 18.18
N LEU A 7 3.62 15.40 18.81
CA LEU A 7 2.36 15.06 18.14
C LEU A 7 2.04 16.02 16.99
N THR A 8 2.07 17.32 17.27
CA THR A 8 1.76 18.35 16.28
C THR A 8 2.70 18.29 15.08
N THR A 9 3.98 18.08 15.34
CA THR A 9 5.06 17.99 14.36
C THR A 9 4.90 16.76 13.46
N ASN A 10 4.57 15.62 14.06
CA ASN A 10 4.29 14.36 13.39
C ASN A 10 3.03 14.43 12.52
N VAL A 11 1.92 14.96 13.05
CA VAL A 11 0.68 15.09 12.28
C VAL A 11 0.87 16.02 11.08
N ARG A 12 1.58 17.15 11.25
CA ARG A 12 1.89 18.04 10.11
C ARG A 12 2.78 17.37 9.06
N HIS A 13 3.72 16.53 9.49
CA HIS A 13 4.53 15.74 8.58
C HIS A 13 3.67 14.74 7.78
N LEU A 14 2.82 13.99 8.47
CA LEU A 14 1.89 13.04 7.86
C LEU A 14 0.89 13.72 6.91
N MET A 15 0.38 14.90 7.29
CA MET A 15 -0.45 15.72 6.40
C MET A 15 0.26 16.04 5.09
N LYS A 16 1.52 16.48 5.13
CA LYS A 16 2.32 16.72 3.91
C LYS A 16 2.53 15.45 3.10
N LYS A 17 2.88 14.33 3.77
CA LYS A 17 3.10 13.02 3.12
C LYS A 17 1.85 12.51 2.39
N TYR A 18 0.67 12.75 2.95
CA TYR A 18 -0.61 12.33 2.38
C TYR A 18 -1.26 13.38 1.45
N GLY A 19 -0.59 14.50 1.19
CA GLY A 19 -1.11 15.57 0.33
C GLY A 19 -2.27 16.38 0.92
N ILE A 20 -2.41 16.39 2.25
CA ILE A 20 -3.45 17.13 2.97
C ILE A 20 -2.91 18.51 3.35
N TYR A 21 -3.39 19.55 2.67
CA TYR A 21 -2.87 20.91 2.85
C TYR A 21 -3.60 21.73 3.91
N SER A 22 -4.75 21.26 4.40
CA SER A 22 -5.56 22.01 5.37
C SER A 22 -6.05 21.16 6.54
N VAL A 23 -6.11 21.78 7.72
CA VAL A 23 -6.67 21.17 8.94
C VAL A 23 -8.15 20.84 8.75
N THR A 24 -8.88 21.65 7.98
CA THR A 24 -10.29 21.40 7.68
C THR A 24 -10.49 20.14 6.85
N GLN A 25 -9.68 19.92 5.82
CA GLN A 25 -9.73 18.66 5.06
C GLN A 25 -9.44 17.47 5.96
N LEU A 26 -8.41 17.56 6.81
CA LEU A 26 -8.10 16.49 7.77
C LEU A 26 -9.26 16.23 8.73
N ALA A 27 -9.90 17.28 9.25
CA ALA A 27 -11.06 17.18 10.12
C ALA A 27 -12.24 16.46 9.44
N THR A 28 -12.51 16.78 8.18
CA THR A 28 -13.53 16.11 7.37
C THR A 28 -13.20 14.62 7.16
N HIS A 29 -11.95 14.29 6.84
CA HIS A 29 -11.52 12.91 6.65
C HIS A 29 -11.60 12.08 7.94
N LEU A 30 -11.22 12.66 9.07
CA LEU A 30 -11.25 12.01 10.38
C LEU A 30 -12.64 12.02 11.03
N LYS A 31 -13.60 12.78 10.48
CA LYS A 31 -14.90 13.06 11.11
C LYS A 31 -14.78 13.66 12.51
N ILE A 32 -13.77 14.48 12.73
CA ILE A 32 -13.52 15.21 13.99
C ILE A 32 -13.93 16.67 13.79
N ASN A 33 -14.46 17.30 14.84
CA ASN A 33 -14.77 18.72 14.81
C ASN A 33 -13.50 19.56 14.57
N GLN A 34 -13.54 20.44 13.56
CA GLN A 34 -12.42 21.31 13.19
C GLN A 34 -11.85 22.12 14.37
N PRO A 35 -12.63 22.73 15.29
CA PRO A 35 -12.08 23.44 16.44
C PRO A 35 -11.27 22.55 17.38
N THR A 36 -11.71 21.30 17.56
CA THR A 36 -11.02 20.30 18.40
C THR A 36 -9.69 19.91 17.78
N LEU A 37 -9.68 19.62 16.47
CA LEU A 37 -8.46 19.27 15.76
C LEU A 37 -7.47 20.44 15.72
N HIS A 38 -7.96 21.67 15.52
CA HIS A 38 -7.14 22.87 15.52
C HIS A 38 -6.47 23.10 16.88
N ARG A 39 -7.21 23.10 17.98
CA ARG A 39 -6.68 23.26 19.35
C ARG A 39 -5.59 22.25 19.68
N MET A 40 -5.74 21.02 19.19
CA MET A 40 -4.75 19.97 19.35
C MET A 40 -3.49 20.22 18.50
N LEU A 41 -3.65 20.60 17.23
CA LEU A 41 -2.53 20.88 16.32
C LEU A 41 -1.87 22.23 16.55
N THR A 42 -2.42 23.10 17.39
CA THR A 42 -1.75 24.33 17.85
C THR A 42 -1.01 24.14 19.17
N GLY A 43 -1.08 22.94 19.77
CA GLY A 43 -0.49 22.66 21.08
C GLY A 43 -1.20 23.35 22.25
N GLU A 44 -2.41 23.90 22.02
CA GLU A 44 -3.22 24.49 23.11
C GLU A 44 -3.73 23.42 24.08
N VAL A 45 -3.80 22.17 23.60
CA VAL A 45 -4.13 21.00 24.41
C VAL A 45 -2.83 20.27 24.78
N GLU A 46 -2.51 20.28 26.06
CA GLU A 46 -1.32 19.61 26.61
C GLU A 46 -1.44 18.09 26.52
N ASP A 47 -2.66 17.55 26.72
CA ASP A 47 -2.94 16.12 26.69
C ASP A 47 -4.23 15.83 25.89
N PRO A 48 -4.12 15.61 24.57
CA PRO A 48 -5.28 15.32 23.75
C PRO A 48 -5.89 13.96 24.08
N LYS A 49 -7.21 13.87 23.97
CA LYS A 49 -7.93 12.63 24.24
C LYS A 49 -7.36 11.48 23.41
N TYR A 50 -7.05 10.36 24.08
CA TYR A 50 -6.54 9.16 23.43
C TYR A 50 -7.42 8.72 22.25
N SER A 51 -8.74 8.85 22.35
CA SER A 51 -9.67 8.56 21.25
C SER A 51 -9.36 9.34 19.98
N THR A 52 -9.03 10.64 20.11
CA THR A 52 -8.72 11.53 18.99
C THR A 52 -7.36 11.18 18.38
N VAL A 53 -6.36 10.92 19.23
CA VAL A 53 -5.03 10.50 18.78
C VAL A 53 -5.10 9.15 18.07
N LYS A 54 -5.89 8.20 18.61
CA LYS A 54 -6.13 6.88 18.01
C LYS A 54 -6.76 6.99 16.63
N THR A 55 -7.79 7.82 16.45
CA THR A 55 -8.42 8.04 15.13
C THR A 55 -7.43 8.59 14.10
N ILE A 56 -6.54 9.50 14.52
CA ILE A 56 -5.49 10.05 13.65
C ILE A 56 -4.46 8.99 13.31
N ALA A 57 -4.02 8.22 14.30
CA ALA A 57 -3.07 7.13 14.13
C ALA A 57 -3.62 6.07 13.17
N GLU A 58 -4.88 5.68 13.32
CA GLU A 58 -5.60 4.77 12.42
C GLU A 58 -5.69 5.33 11.01
N PHE A 59 -6.03 6.61 10.86
CA PHE A 59 -6.13 7.24 9.54
C PHE A 59 -4.80 7.29 8.79
N PHE A 60 -3.71 7.59 9.49
CA PHE A 60 -2.36 7.62 8.91
C PHE A 60 -1.64 6.26 8.98
N ASN A 61 -2.31 5.22 9.50
CA ASN A 61 -1.77 3.88 9.68
C ASN A 61 -0.41 3.85 10.43
N VAL A 62 -0.32 4.64 11.49
CA VAL A 62 0.84 4.69 12.41
C VAL A 62 0.40 4.23 13.80
N SER A 63 1.34 3.83 14.65
CA SER A 63 1.01 3.51 16.05
C SER A 63 0.78 4.81 16.84
N VAL A 64 -0.08 4.75 17.87
CA VAL A 64 -0.32 5.90 18.76
C VAL A 64 0.98 6.32 19.47
N THR A 65 1.80 5.34 19.85
CA THR A 65 3.10 5.57 20.47
C THR A 65 4.05 6.30 19.53
N ASP A 66 4.17 5.86 18.27
CA ASP A 66 5.01 6.55 17.28
C ASP A 66 4.49 7.94 16.96
N LEU A 67 3.16 8.12 16.94
CA LEU A 67 2.54 9.40 16.68
C LEU A 67 2.82 10.43 17.80
N MET A 68 2.90 9.98 19.07
CA MET A 68 3.10 10.84 20.23
C MET A 68 4.57 10.98 20.67
N GLU A 69 5.38 9.93 20.49
CA GLU A 69 6.73 9.82 21.06
C GLU A 69 7.80 9.56 19.98
N GLY A 70 7.39 9.06 18.81
CA GLY A 70 8.30 8.82 17.70
C GLY A 70 8.68 10.10 16.97
N ASP A 71 9.88 10.10 16.36
CA ASP A 71 10.26 11.11 15.39
C ASP A 71 9.95 10.58 13.98
N LEU A 72 8.75 10.90 13.48
CA LEU A 72 8.34 10.51 12.13
C LEU A 72 9.00 11.39 11.05
N GLN A 73 9.72 12.44 11.43
CA GLN A 73 10.46 13.30 10.50
C GLN A 73 11.85 12.75 10.18
N ALA A 74 12.43 11.95 11.08
CA ALA A 74 13.73 11.32 10.84
C ALA A 74 13.71 10.19 9.79
N SER A 75 12.53 9.68 9.42
CA SER A 75 12.38 8.62 8.40
C SER A 75 12.26 9.14 6.95
N VAL A 76 12.59 10.41 6.71
CA VAL A 76 12.50 11.02 5.37
C VAL A 76 13.84 10.90 4.68
N ASP A 77 13.96 9.90 3.79
CA ASP A 77 14.69 9.99 2.51
C ASP A 77 14.56 8.66 1.75
N ALA A 78 13.35 8.33 1.29
CA ALA A 78 13.07 7.55 0.07
C ALA A 78 11.59 7.17 0.04
N ASP A 79 11.00 7.23 -1.15
CA ASP A 79 9.69 6.67 -1.50
C ASP A 79 8.46 7.52 -1.17
N ASP A 80 8.37 8.60 -1.96
CA ASP A 80 7.12 9.25 -2.36
C ASP A 80 6.28 8.26 -3.21
N SER A 81 5.16 7.75 -2.67
CA SER A 81 4.01 7.31 -3.46
C SER A 81 2.78 6.94 -2.61
N THR A 82 1.79 7.83 -2.65
CA THR A 82 0.32 7.63 -2.60
C THR A 82 -0.34 6.77 -1.48
N PRO A 83 -1.46 7.25 -0.88
CA PRO A 83 -2.24 6.47 0.08
C PRO A 83 -3.05 5.37 -0.62
N ILE A 84 -2.56 4.13 -0.58
CA ILE A 84 -3.37 2.97 -0.94
C ILE A 84 -4.31 2.66 0.24
N MET A 85 -5.58 3.02 0.07
CA MET A 85 -6.70 2.53 0.88
C MET A 85 -6.76 1.00 0.80
N HIS A 86 -6.49 0.27 1.88
CA HIS A 86 -6.81 -1.15 1.96
C HIS A 86 -7.61 -1.46 3.22
N ASN A 87 -8.86 -1.86 2.95
CA ASN A 87 -9.74 -2.61 3.82
C ASN A 87 -9.10 -3.99 4.08
N ASP A 88 -9.45 -4.55 5.23
CA ASP A 88 -8.87 -5.72 5.89
C ASP A 88 -8.41 -6.92 5.02
N GLU A 89 -7.41 -7.57 5.62
CA GLU A 89 -6.96 -8.97 5.47
C GLU A 89 -5.79 -9.30 4.54
N VAL A 90 -4.91 -10.13 5.12
CA VAL A 90 -3.76 -10.85 4.57
C VAL A 90 -2.43 -10.08 4.58
N SER A 91 -1.77 -10.18 5.74
CA SER A 91 -0.34 -10.48 5.85
C SER A 91 0.59 -9.64 4.98
N LYS A 92 0.91 -8.42 5.41
CA LYS A 92 2.05 -7.66 4.86
C LYS A 92 3.35 -8.25 5.43
N VAL A 93 3.72 -9.41 4.91
CA VAL A 93 5.05 -9.98 5.06
C VAL A 93 6.02 -8.90 4.59
N LYS A 94 6.98 -8.56 5.44
CA LYS A 94 8.07 -7.63 5.14
C LYS A 94 8.86 -8.18 3.95
N PHE A 95 8.42 -7.87 2.73
CA PHE A 95 9.30 -7.93 1.58
C PHE A 95 10.24 -6.73 1.71
N LEU A 96 11.27 -6.91 2.55
CA LEU A 96 12.45 -6.06 2.52
C LEU A 96 12.87 -5.93 1.06
N GLU A 97 13.16 -4.71 0.64
CA GLU A 97 13.74 -4.46 -0.67
C GLU A 97 14.99 -5.32 -0.83
N PHE A 98 14.84 -6.41 -1.59
CA PHE A 98 15.97 -7.26 -1.90
C PHE A 98 16.98 -6.47 -2.72
N PRO A 99 18.30 -6.67 -2.50
CA PRO A 99 19.33 -6.13 -3.36
C PRO A 99 19.00 -6.42 -4.84
N SER A 100 19.30 -5.48 -5.74
CA SER A 100 18.99 -5.60 -7.17
C SER A 100 19.49 -6.92 -7.77
N GLU A 101 20.64 -7.40 -7.28
CA GLU A 101 21.22 -8.70 -7.62
C GLU A 101 20.30 -9.87 -7.25
N LEU A 102 19.75 -9.86 -6.03
CA LEU A 102 18.86 -10.92 -5.55
C LEU A 102 17.50 -10.87 -6.28
N LYS A 103 16.96 -9.66 -6.53
CA LYS A 103 15.75 -9.47 -7.35
C LYS A 103 15.94 -10.07 -8.75
N SER A 104 17.08 -9.80 -9.37
CA SER A 104 17.40 -10.33 -10.71
C SER A 104 17.53 -11.86 -10.71
N SER A 105 18.14 -12.43 -9.66
CA SER A 105 18.29 -13.87 -9.50
C SER A 105 16.95 -14.57 -9.30
N VAL A 106 16.07 -14.01 -8.47
CA VAL A 106 14.72 -14.54 -8.25
C VAL A 106 13.86 -14.44 -9.52
N ILE A 107 13.93 -13.31 -10.23
CA ILE A 107 13.22 -13.14 -11.50
C ILE A 107 13.71 -14.16 -12.55
N ASN A 108 15.02 -14.38 -12.64
CA ASN A 108 15.57 -15.35 -13.59
C ASN A 108 15.22 -16.79 -13.21
N ALA A 109 15.28 -17.14 -11.92
CA ALA A 109 14.85 -18.46 -11.45
C ALA A 109 13.36 -18.70 -11.75
N TYR A 110 12.51 -17.69 -11.55
CA TYR A 110 11.09 -17.78 -11.90
C TYR A 110 10.89 -17.95 -13.41
N LYS A 111 11.61 -17.18 -14.24
CA LYS A 111 11.58 -17.33 -15.70
C LYS A 111 11.98 -18.73 -16.13
N GLU A 112 13.07 -19.28 -15.60
CA GLU A 112 13.53 -20.63 -15.90
C GLU A 112 12.49 -21.69 -15.51
N ILE A 113 11.86 -21.55 -14.34
CA ILE A 113 10.79 -22.45 -13.89
C ILE A 113 9.58 -22.36 -14.83
N VAL A 114 9.13 -21.15 -15.17
CA VAL A 114 7.99 -20.96 -16.08
C VAL A 114 8.30 -21.51 -17.47
N ILE A 115 9.50 -21.25 -18.00
CA ILE A 115 9.95 -21.76 -19.29
C ILE A 115 9.94 -23.30 -19.29
N ARG A 116 10.47 -23.92 -18.24
CA ARG A 116 10.56 -25.37 -18.08
C ARG A 116 9.19 -26.04 -17.90
N GLU A 117 8.35 -25.50 -17.02
CA GLU A 117 7.04 -26.05 -16.68
C GLU A 117 6.01 -25.81 -17.80
N ALA A 118 6.05 -24.64 -18.45
CA ALA A 118 5.16 -24.33 -19.57
C ALA A 118 5.63 -24.93 -20.90
N GLN A 119 6.76 -25.65 -20.93
CA GLN A 119 7.39 -26.18 -22.15
C GLN A 119 7.53 -25.12 -23.25
N LEU A 120 7.82 -23.87 -22.85
CA LEU A 120 7.95 -22.75 -23.77
C LEU A 120 9.37 -22.75 -24.31
N PHE A 121 9.53 -22.90 -25.63
CA PHE A 121 10.83 -22.72 -26.26
C PHE A 121 11.21 -21.23 -26.22
N PRO A 122 12.46 -20.88 -25.85
CA PRO A 122 12.90 -19.49 -25.67
C PRO A 122 13.00 -18.70 -26.99
N ASP A 123 12.72 -19.33 -28.12
CA ASP A 123 12.90 -18.71 -29.43
C ASP A 123 11.65 -17.90 -29.81
N THR A 124 11.75 -16.57 -29.66
CA THR A 124 10.71 -15.58 -30.03
C THR A 124 10.46 -15.48 -31.55
N SER A 125 11.03 -16.38 -32.35
CA SER A 125 10.77 -16.49 -33.80
C SER A 125 9.41 -17.12 -34.15
N GLY A 126 8.64 -17.60 -33.16
CA GLY A 126 7.42 -18.40 -33.39
C GLY A 126 6.15 -17.86 -32.73
N THR A 127 6.00 -16.54 -32.56
CA THR A 127 4.82 -15.92 -31.91
C THR A 127 3.49 -16.36 -32.53
N ALA A 128 3.45 -16.62 -33.84
CA ALA A 128 2.24 -17.09 -34.53
C ALA A 128 1.76 -18.49 -34.08
N HIS A 129 2.68 -19.40 -33.75
CA HIS A 129 2.32 -20.76 -33.30
C HIS A 129 1.81 -20.80 -31.86
N GLN A 130 2.24 -19.85 -31.02
CA GLN A 130 1.77 -19.72 -29.65
C GLN A 130 0.33 -19.17 -29.60
N THR A 131 0.02 -18.17 -30.44
CA THR A 131 -1.34 -17.63 -30.56
C THR A 131 -2.34 -18.68 -31.04
N ALA A 132 -2.01 -19.44 -32.09
CA ALA A 132 -2.89 -20.49 -32.61
C ALA A 132 -3.17 -21.59 -31.56
N ARG A 133 -2.22 -21.89 -30.67
CA ARG A 133 -2.42 -22.87 -29.60
C ARG A 133 -3.34 -22.35 -28.49
N LEU A 134 -3.21 -21.08 -28.12
CA LEU A 134 -4.08 -20.43 -27.15
C LEU A 134 -5.52 -20.33 -27.66
N GLU A 135 -5.70 -20.01 -28.94
CA GLU A 135 -7.03 -19.97 -29.58
C GLU A 135 -7.72 -21.34 -29.58
N ASN A 136 -6.99 -22.39 -29.95
CA ASN A 136 -7.54 -23.75 -29.94
C ASN A 136 -7.92 -24.24 -28.52
N LEU A 137 -7.15 -23.85 -27.50
CA LEU A 137 -7.47 -24.15 -26.11
C LEU A 137 -8.75 -23.42 -25.66
N ALA A 138 -8.86 -22.14 -26.00
CA ALA A 138 -10.04 -21.33 -25.69
C ALA A 138 -11.31 -21.92 -26.35
N GLU A 139 -11.24 -22.33 -27.61
CA GLU A 139 -12.36 -22.99 -28.30
C GLU A 139 -12.77 -24.32 -27.66
N SER A 140 -11.79 -25.13 -27.23
CA SER A 140 -12.06 -26.43 -26.60
C SER A 140 -12.79 -26.26 -25.27
N LEU A 141 -12.38 -25.28 -24.47
CA LEU A 141 -13.04 -24.95 -23.21
C LEU A 141 -14.47 -24.48 -23.44
N VAL A 142 -14.69 -23.54 -24.38
CA VAL A 142 -16.03 -23.05 -24.70
C VAL A 142 -16.94 -24.19 -25.15
N LYS A 143 -16.48 -25.06 -26.06
CA LYS A 143 -17.25 -26.24 -26.51
C LYS A 143 -17.54 -27.22 -25.37
N GLY A 144 -16.56 -27.44 -24.48
CA GLY A 144 -16.73 -28.28 -23.29
C GLY A 144 -17.81 -27.75 -22.35
N PHE A 145 -17.78 -26.46 -22.05
CA PHE A 145 -18.81 -25.81 -21.23
C PHE A 145 -20.17 -25.76 -21.93
N SER A 146 -20.24 -25.51 -23.23
CA SER A 146 -21.50 -25.56 -23.98
C SER A 146 -22.18 -26.94 -23.93
N LYS A 147 -21.41 -28.03 -23.91
CA LYS A 147 -21.96 -29.39 -23.71
C LYS A 147 -22.54 -29.60 -22.32
N LEU A 148 -22.01 -28.95 -21.29
CA LEU A 148 -22.46 -29.04 -19.90
C LEU A 148 -23.76 -28.27 -19.64
N ILE A 149 -24.02 -27.20 -20.41
CA ILE A 149 -25.20 -26.35 -20.24
C ILE A 149 -26.36 -26.81 -21.15
N GLY A 150 -26.06 -27.59 -22.19
CA GLY A 150 -27.02 -28.09 -23.18
C GLY A 150 -27.43 -29.56 -23.04
N SER A 151 -27.11 -30.24 -21.93
CA SER A 151 -27.60 -31.60 -21.59
C SER A 151 -28.56 -31.58 -20.41
#